data_AF-A0A9W6PJT9-F1
#
_entry.id   AF-A0A9W6PJT9-F1
#
_cell.length_a   1.000
_cell.length_b   1.000
_cell.length_c   1.000
_cell.angle_alpha   90.00
_cell.angle_beta   90.00
_cell.angle_gamma   90.00
#
_symmetry.space_group_name_H-M   'P 1'
#
loop_
_entity.id
_entity.type
_entity.pdbx_description
1 polymer ?
#
loop_
_entity_poly.entity_id
_entity_poly.type
_entity_poly.pdbx_seq_one_letter_code
_entity_poly.pdbx_strand_id
1 'polypeptide(L)' 'MTDTGTTAQRTDWHTTHLGSQPIPVHCGRLAYDIDLGEWECAWCDDRIHVRNVPGWPHPVRLPQ' A
#
# COMPACT_ATOMS: atom_id res chain seq x y z
N MET A 1 17.32 17.35 -20.19
CA MET A 1 16.78 17.14 -18.84
C MET A 1 15.29 17.02 -19.01
N THR A 2 14.79 15.80 -19.16
CA THR A 2 13.35 15.59 -19.33
C THR A 2 13.02 14.21 -18.85
N ASP A 3 12.79 14.11 -17.54
CA ASP A 3 11.75 13.23 -17.05
C ASP A 3 10.89 14.11 -16.16
N THR A 4 9.85 14.67 -16.78
CA THR A 4 8.68 15.15 -16.06
C THR A 4 8.06 13.90 -15.47
N GLY A 5 8.60 13.46 -14.34
CA GLY A 5 7.97 12.48 -13.48
C GLY A 5 6.67 13.09 -13.05
N THR A 6 5.62 12.82 -13.81
CA THR A 6 4.24 12.98 -13.37
C THR A 6 4.17 12.17 -12.09
N THR A 7 4.28 12.83 -10.95
CA THR A 7 3.86 12.32 -9.66
C THR A 7 2.36 12.10 -9.79
N ALA A 8 2.00 10.99 -10.44
CA ALA A 8 0.68 10.42 -10.37
C ALA A 8 0.33 10.44 -8.89
N GLN A 9 -0.76 11.15 -8.60
CA GLN A 9 -1.24 11.37 -7.26
C GLN A 9 -1.18 10.03 -6.51
N ARG A 10 -0.42 9.99 -5.40
CA ARG A 10 -0.22 8.83 -4.50
C ARG A 10 -1.53 8.38 -3.80
N THR A 11 -2.69 8.53 -4.42
CA THR A 11 -3.96 8.74 -3.71
C THR A 11 -4.88 7.54 -3.60
N ASP A 12 -4.60 6.40 -4.22
CA ASP A 12 -5.59 5.32 -4.28
C ASP A 12 -5.21 4.09 -3.46
N TRP A 13 -4.24 4.19 -2.55
CA TRP A 13 -3.93 3.10 -1.62
C TRP A 13 -4.91 3.13 -0.44
N HIS A 14 -5.53 1.99 -0.14
CA HIS A 14 -6.33 1.81 1.06
C HIS A 14 -6.27 0.38 1.58
N THR A 15 -6.66 0.17 2.83
CA THR A 15 -6.74 -1.18 3.41
C THR A 15 -8.13 -1.79 3.21
N THR A 16 -8.20 -3.02 2.70
CA THR A 16 -9.38 -3.88 2.76
C THR A 16 -9.10 -5.09 3.66
N HIS A 17 -10.11 -5.94 3.89
CA HIS A 17 -9.96 -7.17 4.67
C HIS A 17 -10.37 -8.38 3.83
N LEU A 18 -9.48 -9.37 3.74
CA LEU A 18 -9.79 -10.70 3.23
C LEU A 18 -9.93 -11.62 4.44
N GLY A 19 -11.17 -11.84 4.88
CA GLY A 19 -11.43 -12.42 6.20
C GLY A 19 -10.93 -11.48 7.30
N SER A 20 -10.04 -11.96 8.18
CA SER A 20 -9.41 -11.15 9.22
C SER A 20 -8.07 -10.53 8.81
N GLN A 21 -7.59 -10.81 7.60
CA GLN A 21 -6.29 -10.31 7.14
C GLN A 21 -6.44 -8.96 6.44
N PRO A 22 -5.76 -7.90 6.91
CA PRO A 22 -5.67 -6.64 6.17
C PRO A 22 -4.87 -6.85 4.87
N ILE A 23 -5.35 -6.27 3.77
CA ILE A 23 -4.68 -6.31 2.45
C ILE A 23 -4.74 -4.93 1.81
N PRO A 24 -3.64 -4.40 1.26
CA PRO A 24 -3.68 -3.14 0.53
C PRO A 24 -4.36 -3.32 -0.83
N VAL A 25 -5.14 -2.32 -1.21
CA VAL A 25 -5.77 -2.22 -2.52
C VAL A 25 -5.31 -0.95 -3.18
N HIS A 26 -5.03 -1.04 -4.47
CA HIS A 26 -4.71 0.08 -5.35
C HIS A 26 -5.31 -0.17 -6.73
N CYS A 27 -5.74 0.90 -7.42
CA CYS A 27 -6.43 0.81 -8.71
C CYS A 27 -7.64 -0.15 -8.70
N GLY A 28 -8.31 -0.32 -7.56
CA GLY A 28 -9.43 -1.26 -7.40
C GLY A 28 -9.02 -2.74 -7.41
N ARG A 29 -7.73 -3.06 -7.30
CA ARG A 29 -7.20 -4.43 -7.23
C ARG A 29 -6.39 -4.66 -5.96
N LEU A 30 -6.37 -5.91 -5.51
CA LEU A 30 -5.49 -6.33 -4.42
C LEU A 30 -4.04 -6.20 -4.86
N ALA A 31 -3.20 -5.68 -3.97
CA ALA A 31 -1.76 -5.73 -4.11
C ALA A 31 -1.20 -7.08 -3.62
N TYR A 32 0.01 -7.41 -4.02
CA TYR A 32 0.77 -8.55 -3.48
C TYR A 32 1.95 -8.06 -2.64
N ASP A 33 2.30 -8.86 -1.64
CA ASP A 33 3.49 -8.65 -0.80
C ASP A 33 4.74 -8.96 -1.63
N ILE A 34 5.70 -8.04 -1.64
CA ILE A 34 6.97 -8.14 -2.37
C ILE A 34 8.19 -8.17 -1.43
N ASP A 35 7.97 -8.62 -0.19
CA ASP A 35 8.94 -8.67 0.92
C ASP A 35 9.20 -7.30 1.57
N LEU A 36 9.87 -7.35 2.73
CA LEU A 36 10.27 -6.18 3.54
C LEU A 36 9.12 -5.25 3.96
N GLY A 37 7.89 -5.76 3.94
CA GLY A 37 6.70 -4.97 4.25
C GLY A 37 6.38 -3.96 3.15
N GLU A 38 6.77 -4.24 1.90
CA GLU A 38 6.34 -3.52 0.72
C GLU A 38 5.29 -4.31 -0.05
N TRP A 39 4.40 -3.59 -0.70
CA TRP A 39 3.30 -4.14 -1.49
C TRP A 39 3.30 -3.51 -2.86
N GLU A 40 3.04 -4.31 -3.88
CA GLU A 40 3.01 -3.89 -5.28
C GLU A 40 1.63 -4.10 -5.89
N CYS A 41 1.14 -3.08 -6.60
CA CYS A 41 -0.14 -3.14 -7.28
C CYS A 41 -0.04 -3.99 -8.55
N ALA A 42 -0.86 -5.03 -8.65
CA ALA A 42 -0.90 -5.92 -9.81
C ALA A 42 -1.41 -5.30 -11.13
N TRP A 43 -1.84 -4.03 -11.13
CA TRP A 43 -2.25 -3.33 -12.35
C TRP A 43 -1.18 -2.39 -12.90
N CYS A 44 -0.62 -1.53 -12.04
CA CYS A 44 0.22 -0.40 -12.45
C CYS A 44 1.66 -0.49 -11.92
N ASP A 45 2.01 -1.56 -11.20
CA ASP A 45 3.31 -1.78 -10.58
C ASP A 45 3.73 -0.70 -9.56
N ASP A 46 2.80 0.16 -9.11
CA ASP A 46 3.05 1.10 -8.03
C ASP A 46 3.32 0.34 -6.72
N ARG A 47 4.17 0.92 -5.88
CA ARG A 47 4.64 0.30 -4.64
C ARG A 47 4.34 1.15 -3.43
N ILE A 48 3.97 0.49 -2.34
CA ILE A 48 3.78 1.14 -1.06
C ILE A 48 4.39 0.31 0.07
N HIS A 49 5.08 0.97 0.98
CA HIS A 49 5.46 0.34 2.23
C HIS A 49 4.24 0.28 3.16
N VAL A 50 4.03 -0.85 3.81
CA VAL A 50 2.92 -1.14 4.73
C VAL A 50 2.68 -0.05 5.80
N ARG A 51 3.74 0.62 6.29
CA ARG A 51 3.65 1.74 7.23
C ARG A 51 2.97 3.00 6.66
N ASN A 52 2.90 3.09 5.35
CA ASN A 52 2.31 4.20 4.60
C ASN A 52 0.92 3.85 4.05
N VAL A 53 0.47 2.61 4.17
CA VAL A 53 -0.86 2.19 3.69
C VAL A 53 -1.94 2.77 4.62
N PRO A 54 -2.86 3.61 4.10
CA PRO A 54 -3.92 4.17 4.92
C PRO A 54 -4.83 3.09 5.55
N GLY A 55 -5.08 3.21 6.85
CA GLY A 55 -5.91 2.27 7.61
C GLY A 55 -5.24 0.94 7.91
N TRP A 56 -3.94 0.78 7.62
CA TRP A 56 -3.22 -0.44 7.94
C TRP A 56 -3.14 -0.62 9.46
N PRO A 57 -3.44 -1.82 10.00
CA PRO A 57 -3.29 -2.07 11.42
C PRO A 57 -1.81 -2.03 11.79
N HIS A 58 -1.39 -0.96 12.42
CA HIS A 58 -0.08 -0.88 13.05
C HIS A 58 -0.18 -1.52 14.44
N PRO A 59 0.86 -2.26 14.88
CA PRO A 59 0.95 -2.65 16.28
C PRO A 59 0.85 -1.37 17.10
N VAL A 60 -0.20 -1.26 17.91
CA VAL A 60 -0.30 -0.17 18.87
C VAL A 60 0.91 -0.35 19.78
N ARG A 61 1.88 0.57 19.70
CA ARG A 61 2.88 0.68 20.77
C ARG A 61 2.08 1.08 22.01
N LEU A 62 1.74 0.09 22.82
CA LEU A 62 1.28 0.36 24.17
C LEU A 62 2.44 1.09 24.87
N PRO A 63 2.20 2.29 25.44
CA PRO A 63 3.19 2.88 26.32
C PRO A 63 3.46 1.87 27.45
N GLN A 64 4.74 1.54 27.64
CA GLN A 64 5.18 0.76 28.79
C GLN A 64 4.96 1.53 30.08
#